data_AF-A0A0P1FKT0-F1
#
_entry.id   AF-A0A0P1FKT0-F1
#
_cell.length_a   1.000
_cell.length_b   1.000
_cell.length_c   1.000
_cell.angle_alpha   90.00
_cell.angle_beta   90.00
_cell.angle_gamma   90.00
#
_symmetry.space_group_name_H-M   'P 1'
#
loop_
_entity.id
_entity.type
_entity.pdbx_description
1 polymer ?
#
loop_
_entity_poly.entity_id
_entity_poly.type
_entity_poly.pdbx_seq_one_letter_code
_entity_poly.pdbx_strand_id
1 'polypeptide(L)'
;MRFNVSEDQLPPKMQRFLKDIDTGRAYSAPALQKKRANVSSALRCLAETAQLNGLLVILNAETAGAMIKRLQTANWSSSTISGFKTLLRHYAYETGEGEDWALSSGASDRRPVELVLRASHWAPYRAVLPMLLEGGIGDREIRLADRWLRHRNQVTHLSLDHAMTFHADPGNLRGLAAFMTAIDPGNPDTLILQAAQRKRRSTAKGVKHKPAYGELPEPFLSQMKVISRKPKELGGLSTARIKVMGCAIRRLIRAAKQRGLKPELTMETATAFAEDLVSDDLKTISAAGHCEFLGYFAKRAGYPAEIGEELLETHWSLKAEARTDLKHKEIKLAKVPIDLVDLAKTASEILDQAPFQEDIRNRRRDYTLAGAIALLCKLQIRAKDLREGKIGKEFSRDSEGWSVDLKTSKTGTYITGRLADCLTPFLDAVLLMDTDPAYLWKIYDQRVGTALFANPARDWQCYEREWLRRNMTERTGHSAHIVRTLIYDYVTLDAELDAKVAQALVGHAHATSKQFYEVNADRYRRMAALMGLAAIEKALPG
;
A
#
# COMPACT_ATOMS: atom_id res chain seq x y z
N MET A 1 54.82 -17.45 -10.40
CA MET A 1 55.05 -17.08 -8.98
C MET A 1 55.16 -18.37 -8.18
N ARG A 2 56.23 -18.56 -7.42
CA ARG A 2 56.35 -19.66 -6.45
C ARG A 2 55.96 -19.13 -5.07
N PHE A 3 55.24 -19.93 -4.30
CA PHE A 3 54.83 -19.58 -2.92
C PHE A 3 55.80 -20.26 -1.96
N ASN A 4 56.35 -19.51 -1.01
CA ASN A 4 57.35 -20.00 -0.04
C ASN A 4 56.73 -20.84 1.09
N VAL A 5 55.43 -20.70 1.33
CA VAL A 5 54.68 -21.52 2.28
C VAL A 5 54.46 -22.91 1.68
N SER A 6 54.84 -23.97 2.41
CA SER A 6 54.60 -25.38 2.07
C SER A 6 53.24 -25.88 2.61
N GLU A 7 52.78 -27.07 2.20
CA GLU A 7 51.47 -27.59 2.65
C GLU A 7 51.44 -27.87 4.16
N ASP A 8 52.54 -28.35 4.73
CA ASP A 8 52.72 -28.64 6.16
C ASP A 8 52.79 -27.37 7.03
N GLN A 9 53.02 -26.21 6.42
CA GLN A 9 52.98 -24.90 7.07
C GLN A 9 51.59 -24.24 7.03
N LEU A 10 50.61 -24.83 6.35
CA LEU A 10 49.24 -24.32 6.34
C LEU A 10 48.57 -24.49 7.71
N PRO A 11 47.58 -23.66 8.08
CA PRO A 11 46.77 -23.90 9.26
C PRO A 11 46.12 -25.30 9.28
N PRO A 12 45.94 -25.93 10.46
CA PRO A 12 45.39 -27.28 10.57
C PRO A 12 44.05 -27.48 9.82
N LYS A 13 43.20 -26.45 9.78
CA LYS A 13 41.92 -26.49 9.06
C LYS A 13 42.09 -26.62 7.54
N MET A 14 43.05 -25.90 6.97
CA MET A 14 43.40 -25.98 5.55
C MET A 14 44.04 -27.33 5.21
N GLN A 15 44.95 -27.83 6.07
CA GLN A 15 45.54 -29.16 5.90
C GLN A 15 44.49 -30.26 5.94
N ARG A 16 43.55 -30.18 6.88
CA ARG A 16 42.41 -31.12 6.99
C ARG A 16 41.57 -31.10 5.72
N PHE A 17 41.22 -29.93 5.20
CA PHE A 17 40.47 -29.82 3.95
C PHE A 17 41.20 -30.49 2.77
N LEU A 18 42.50 -30.27 2.65
CA LEU A 18 43.31 -30.93 1.62
C LEU A 18 43.29 -32.46 1.76
N LYS A 19 43.42 -32.98 2.99
CA LYS A 19 43.29 -34.42 3.29
C LYS A 19 41.88 -34.95 3.00
N ASP A 20 40.84 -34.16 3.25
CA ASP A 20 39.46 -34.53 2.95
C ASP A 20 39.24 -34.61 1.43
N ILE A 21 39.90 -33.78 0.62
CA ILE A 21 39.92 -33.93 -0.85
C ILE A 21 40.61 -35.25 -1.25
N ASP A 22 41.79 -35.51 -0.68
CA ASP A 22 42.61 -36.68 -1.03
C ASP A 22 41.90 -38.01 -0.67
N THR A 23 41.17 -38.02 0.44
CA THR A 23 40.42 -39.19 0.92
C THR A 23 39.00 -39.31 0.36
N GLY A 24 38.57 -38.38 -0.51
CA GLY A 24 37.22 -38.40 -1.08
C GLY A 24 36.12 -37.95 -0.13
N ARG A 25 36.47 -37.40 1.04
CA ARG A 25 35.52 -36.95 2.07
C ARG A 25 34.98 -35.55 1.84
N ALA A 26 35.68 -34.72 1.08
CA ALA A 26 35.20 -33.38 0.71
C ALA A 26 33.97 -33.50 -0.21
N TYR A 27 32.98 -32.63 -0.04
CA TYR A 27 31.73 -32.68 -0.81
C TYR A 27 31.98 -32.71 -2.33
N SER A 28 32.87 -31.85 -2.83
CA SER A 28 33.21 -31.77 -4.26
C SER A 28 34.44 -32.59 -4.62
N ALA A 29 34.75 -33.66 -3.88
CA ALA A 29 36.01 -34.40 -4.01
C ALA A 29 36.36 -34.79 -5.46
N PRO A 30 35.47 -35.38 -6.29
CA PRO A 30 35.84 -35.77 -7.66
C PRO A 30 36.32 -34.59 -8.53
N ALA A 31 35.72 -33.41 -8.35
CA ALA A 31 36.12 -32.20 -9.07
C ALA A 31 37.37 -31.54 -8.48
N LEU A 32 37.51 -31.58 -7.15
CA LEU A 32 38.64 -30.99 -6.44
C LEU A 32 39.91 -31.84 -6.54
N GLN A 33 39.81 -33.17 -6.60
CA GLN A 33 40.93 -34.08 -6.82
C GLN A 33 41.61 -33.80 -8.16
N LYS A 34 40.83 -33.60 -9.24
CA LYS A 34 41.33 -33.17 -10.55
C LYS A 34 42.06 -31.81 -10.52
N LYS A 35 41.85 -31.01 -9.47
CA LYS A 35 42.42 -29.68 -9.26
C LYS A 35 43.25 -29.60 -7.98
N ARG A 36 43.67 -30.72 -7.39
CA ARG A 36 44.25 -30.78 -6.04
C ARG A 36 45.48 -29.88 -5.88
N ALA A 37 46.36 -29.87 -6.87
CA ALA A 37 47.54 -28.99 -6.90
C ALA A 37 47.17 -27.50 -6.95
N ASN A 38 46.09 -27.15 -7.66
CA ASN A 38 45.61 -25.76 -7.72
C ASN A 38 44.93 -25.34 -6.40
N VAL A 39 44.21 -26.25 -5.75
CA VAL A 39 43.61 -25.98 -4.43
C VAL A 39 44.70 -25.67 -3.40
N SER A 40 45.72 -26.52 -3.33
CA SER A 40 46.91 -26.28 -2.51
C SER A 40 47.59 -24.95 -2.83
N SER A 41 47.80 -24.68 -4.12
CA SER A 41 48.41 -23.42 -4.56
C SER A 41 47.59 -22.19 -4.15
N ALA A 42 46.26 -22.26 -4.20
CA ALA A 42 45.39 -21.18 -3.75
C ALA A 42 45.48 -20.97 -2.23
N LEU A 43 45.48 -22.04 -1.43
CA LEU A 43 45.60 -21.95 0.03
C LEU A 43 46.98 -21.46 0.47
N ARG A 44 48.06 -21.93 -0.17
CA ARG A 44 49.43 -21.45 0.09
C ARG A 44 49.60 -19.99 -0.30
N CYS A 45 49.01 -19.57 -1.42
CA CYS A 45 48.98 -18.15 -1.81
C CYS A 45 48.23 -17.28 -0.80
N LEU A 46 47.07 -17.74 -0.32
CA LEU A 46 46.30 -17.05 0.72
C LEU A 46 47.13 -16.93 2.01
N ALA A 47 47.73 -18.03 2.47
CA ALA A 47 48.48 -18.08 3.71
C ALA A 47 49.75 -17.22 3.69
N GLU A 48 50.54 -17.32 2.61
CA GLU A 48 51.73 -16.48 2.44
C GLU A 48 51.34 -15.00 2.33
N THR A 49 50.22 -14.67 1.66
CA THR A 49 49.78 -13.29 1.59
C THR A 49 49.32 -12.77 2.94
N ALA A 50 48.66 -13.59 3.75
CA ALA A 50 48.30 -13.22 5.12
C ALA A 50 49.56 -12.88 5.94
N GLN A 51 50.57 -13.77 5.91
CA GLN A 51 51.84 -13.58 6.62
C GLN A 51 52.56 -12.30 6.20
N LEU A 52 52.68 -12.05 4.88
CA LEU A 52 53.35 -10.85 4.36
C LEU A 52 52.67 -9.53 4.74
N ASN A 53 51.36 -9.57 5.04
CA ASN A 53 50.59 -8.38 5.41
C ASN A 53 50.27 -8.32 6.91
N GLY A 54 50.82 -9.23 7.73
CA GLY A 54 50.53 -9.29 9.17
C GLY A 54 49.07 -9.63 9.48
N LEU A 55 48.36 -10.29 8.57
CA LEU A 55 46.96 -10.70 8.74
C LEU A 55 46.87 -12.10 9.35
N LEU A 56 45.72 -12.40 9.96
CA LEU A 56 45.42 -13.76 10.39
C LEU A 56 45.36 -14.72 9.18
N VAL A 57 45.97 -15.89 9.33
CA VAL A 57 46.03 -16.95 8.29
C VAL A 57 44.70 -17.70 8.24
N ILE A 58 43.62 -16.97 7.96
CA ILE A 58 42.25 -17.46 7.80
C ILE A 58 41.66 -16.89 6.53
N LEU A 59 40.69 -17.59 5.95
CA LEU A 59 39.90 -17.01 4.87
C LEU A 59 38.87 -16.02 5.43
N ASN A 60 39.06 -14.74 5.12
CA ASN A 60 38.08 -13.66 5.36
C ASN A 60 38.17 -12.62 4.22
N ALA A 61 37.36 -11.57 4.27
CA ALA A 61 37.33 -10.55 3.22
C ALA A 61 38.66 -9.78 3.07
N GLU A 62 39.34 -9.51 4.18
CA GLU A 62 40.59 -8.77 4.22
C GLU A 62 41.75 -9.58 3.60
N THR A 63 41.96 -10.81 4.08
CA THR A 63 43.01 -11.71 3.58
C THR A 63 42.79 -12.07 2.12
N ALA A 64 41.55 -12.32 1.71
CA ALA A 64 41.24 -12.59 0.31
C ALA A 64 41.43 -11.35 -0.57
N GLY A 65 41.07 -10.15 -0.08
CA GLY A 65 41.31 -8.88 -0.77
C GLY A 65 42.80 -8.61 -0.99
N ALA A 66 43.62 -8.81 0.05
CA ALA A 66 45.08 -8.71 -0.02
C ALA A 66 45.67 -9.71 -1.03
N MET A 67 45.21 -10.97 -1.00
CA MET A 67 45.61 -11.99 -1.97
C MET A 67 45.28 -11.58 -3.41
N ILE A 68 44.06 -11.11 -3.66
CA ILE A 68 43.63 -10.67 -5.00
C ILE A 68 44.50 -9.51 -5.49
N LYS A 69 44.73 -8.49 -4.64
CA LYS A 69 45.58 -7.34 -4.98
C LYS A 69 47.00 -7.78 -5.30
N ARG A 70 47.57 -8.68 -4.50
CA ARG A 70 48.92 -9.24 -4.74
C ARG A 70 49.01 -9.96 -6.08
N LEU A 71 48.02 -10.79 -6.41
CA LEU A 71 47.97 -11.49 -7.71
C LEU A 71 47.83 -10.52 -8.88
N GLN A 72 47.04 -9.45 -8.73
CA GLN A 72 46.92 -8.38 -9.73
C GLN A 72 48.24 -7.63 -9.94
N THR A 73 48.92 -7.24 -8.86
CA THR A 73 50.24 -6.58 -8.94
C THR A 73 51.29 -7.48 -9.58
N ALA A 74 51.17 -8.80 -9.42
CA ALA A 74 52.01 -9.79 -10.10
C ALA A 74 51.58 -10.07 -11.55
N ASN A 75 50.68 -9.27 -12.14
CA ASN A 75 50.17 -9.39 -13.51
C ASN A 75 49.52 -10.76 -13.83
N TRP A 76 48.87 -11.38 -12.84
CA TRP A 76 48.07 -12.59 -13.11
C TRP A 76 46.83 -12.25 -13.93
N SER A 77 46.47 -13.14 -14.85
CA SER A 77 45.26 -12.95 -15.65
C SER A 77 43.99 -13.00 -14.79
N SER A 78 42.96 -12.24 -15.18
CA SER A 78 41.66 -12.24 -14.51
C SER A 78 41.02 -13.63 -14.43
N SER A 79 41.25 -14.49 -15.42
CA SER A 79 40.74 -15.86 -15.45
C SER A 79 41.42 -16.73 -14.38
N THR A 80 42.74 -16.62 -14.21
CA THR A 80 43.47 -17.35 -13.17
C THR A 80 43.07 -16.89 -11.77
N ILE A 81 42.93 -15.57 -11.55
CA ILE A 81 42.45 -15.02 -10.27
C ILE A 81 41.03 -15.51 -9.96
N SER A 82 40.15 -15.56 -10.96
CA SER A 82 38.79 -16.12 -10.83
C SER A 82 38.82 -17.62 -10.48
N GLY A 83 39.77 -18.37 -11.05
CA GLY A 83 40.07 -19.75 -10.68
C GLY A 83 40.40 -19.89 -9.20
N PHE A 84 41.34 -19.10 -8.68
CA PHE A 84 41.73 -19.11 -7.27
C PHE A 84 40.55 -18.74 -6.35
N LYS A 85 39.79 -17.69 -6.69
CA LYS A 85 38.55 -17.34 -5.97
C LYS A 85 37.57 -18.50 -5.91
N THR A 86 37.44 -19.28 -6.98
CA THR A 86 36.55 -20.44 -7.02
C THR A 86 37.02 -21.55 -6.08
N LEU A 87 38.32 -21.82 -6.03
CA LEU A 87 38.88 -22.86 -5.13
C LEU A 87 38.78 -22.45 -3.66
N LEU A 88 39.04 -21.19 -3.33
CA LEU A 88 38.85 -20.67 -1.99
C LEU A 88 37.38 -20.68 -1.55
N ARG A 89 36.43 -20.47 -2.48
CA ARG A 89 34.99 -20.64 -2.20
C ARG A 89 34.66 -22.08 -1.83
N HIS A 90 35.23 -23.08 -2.52
CA HIS A 90 35.05 -24.48 -2.13
C HIS A 90 35.58 -24.77 -0.72
N TYR A 91 36.76 -24.25 -0.39
CA TYR A 91 37.29 -24.34 0.98
C TYR A 91 36.34 -23.70 2.00
N ALA A 92 35.83 -22.51 1.71
CA ALA A 92 34.91 -21.80 2.60
C ALA A 92 33.63 -22.59 2.85
N TYR A 93 33.05 -23.14 1.80
CA TYR A 93 31.81 -23.91 1.89
C TYR A 93 32.00 -25.22 2.66
N GLU A 94 33.12 -25.92 2.46
CA GLU A 94 33.37 -27.19 3.15
C GLU A 94 33.66 -26.99 4.64
N THR A 95 34.37 -25.92 4.99
CA THR A 95 34.94 -25.73 6.33
C THR A 95 34.18 -24.72 7.19
N GLY A 96 33.29 -23.93 6.57
CA GLY A 96 32.63 -22.76 7.17
C GLY A 96 33.56 -21.55 7.38
N GLU A 97 34.86 -21.64 7.04
CA GLU A 97 35.79 -20.51 7.18
C GLU A 97 35.63 -19.50 6.04
N GLY A 98 35.28 -18.25 6.35
CA GLY A 98 35.16 -17.22 5.32
C GLY A 98 33.94 -17.38 4.42
N GLU A 99 32.87 -18.03 4.90
CA GLU A 99 31.64 -18.22 4.13
C GLU A 99 31.06 -16.88 3.65
N ASP A 100 31.04 -15.85 4.50
CA ASP A 100 30.56 -14.51 4.13
C ASP A 100 31.32 -13.89 2.95
N TRP A 101 32.64 -14.06 2.92
CA TRP A 101 33.45 -13.67 1.76
C TRP A 101 33.11 -14.50 0.53
N ALA A 102 32.94 -15.81 0.70
CA ALA A 102 32.65 -16.71 -0.41
C ALA A 102 31.30 -16.41 -1.07
N LEU A 103 30.31 -15.98 -0.29
CA LEU A 103 28.98 -15.61 -0.76
C LEU A 103 28.94 -14.23 -1.42
N SER A 104 29.67 -13.26 -0.85
CA SER A 104 29.73 -11.89 -1.39
C SER A 104 30.62 -11.78 -2.63
N SER A 105 31.64 -12.64 -2.76
CA SER A 105 32.60 -12.60 -3.87
C SER A 105 32.17 -13.34 -5.15
N GLY A 106 31.12 -14.16 -5.07
CA GLY A 106 30.62 -14.97 -6.19
C GLY A 106 29.39 -14.37 -6.87
N ALA A 107 29.33 -14.40 -8.21
CA ALA A 107 28.12 -14.01 -8.96
C ALA A 107 26.94 -14.99 -8.75
N SER A 108 27.25 -16.26 -8.44
CA SER A 108 26.28 -17.32 -8.15
C SER A 108 26.76 -18.15 -6.97
N ASP A 109 25.83 -18.48 -6.09
CA ASP A 109 26.05 -19.50 -5.06
C ASP A 109 26.10 -20.88 -5.73
N ARG A 110 27.18 -21.61 -5.46
CA ARG A 110 27.44 -22.95 -6.00
C ARG A 110 27.50 -24.01 -4.91
N ARG A 111 27.10 -23.66 -3.69
CA ARG A 111 27.02 -24.62 -2.61
C ARG A 111 26.04 -25.74 -2.97
N PRO A 112 26.35 -26.96 -2.56
CA PRO A 112 25.40 -28.06 -2.54
C PRO A 112 24.10 -27.68 -1.88
N VAL A 113 22.97 -28.17 -2.40
CA VAL A 113 21.67 -27.92 -1.77
C VAL A 113 21.65 -28.52 -0.35
N GLU A 114 22.25 -29.69 -0.17
CA GLU A 114 22.35 -30.37 1.13
C GLU A 114 23.11 -29.52 2.15
N LEU A 115 24.16 -28.83 1.71
CA LEU A 115 24.93 -27.92 2.57
C LEU A 115 24.15 -26.64 2.86
N VAL A 116 23.47 -26.09 1.86
CA VAL A 116 22.62 -24.91 1.99
C VAL A 116 21.53 -25.15 3.04
N LEU A 117 20.82 -26.26 2.94
CA LEU A 117 19.70 -26.62 3.81
C LEU A 117 20.12 -26.98 5.25
N ARG A 118 21.41 -27.23 5.51
CA ARG A 118 21.94 -27.45 6.87
C ARG A 118 22.05 -26.16 7.68
N ALA A 119 22.09 -25.00 7.04
CA ALA A 119 22.27 -23.74 7.74
C ALA A 119 21.15 -23.47 8.75
N SER A 120 21.48 -22.81 9.87
CA SER A 120 20.58 -22.68 11.03
C SER A 120 19.27 -21.95 10.69
N HIS A 121 19.30 -20.99 9.77
CA HIS A 121 18.12 -20.26 9.33
C HIS A 121 17.13 -21.10 8.51
N TRP A 122 17.51 -22.30 8.07
CA TRP A 122 16.58 -23.27 7.48
C TRP A 122 15.86 -24.14 8.52
N ALA A 123 16.26 -24.09 9.80
CA ALA A 123 15.66 -24.93 10.84
C ALA A 123 14.12 -24.85 10.90
N PRO A 124 13.47 -23.67 10.80
CA PRO A 124 12.01 -23.57 10.82
C PRO A 124 11.31 -24.28 9.65
N TYR A 125 12.01 -24.47 8.53
CA TYR A 125 11.45 -25.01 7.30
C TYR A 125 11.77 -26.49 7.08
N ARG A 126 12.56 -27.12 7.96
CA ARG A 126 13.04 -28.50 7.76
C ARG A 126 11.93 -29.52 7.51
N ALA A 127 10.78 -29.35 8.17
CA ALA A 127 9.64 -30.25 8.02
C ALA A 127 9.00 -30.19 6.61
N VAL A 128 9.08 -29.05 5.91
CA VAL A 128 8.46 -28.87 4.59
C VAL A 128 9.42 -29.11 3.43
N LEU A 129 10.73 -29.16 3.69
CA LEU A 129 11.76 -29.34 2.64
C LEU A 129 11.59 -30.62 1.79
N PRO A 130 11.26 -31.81 2.35
CA PRO A 130 11.11 -33.02 1.53
C PRO A 130 10.04 -32.86 0.44
N MET A 131 8.87 -32.36 0.81
CA MET A 131 7.76 -32.10 -0.11
C MET A 131 8.12 -31.12 -1.22
N LEU A 132 8.92 -30.08 -0.89
CA LEU A 132 9.37 -29.07 -1.84
C LEU A 132 10.40 -29.62 -2.84
N LEU A 133 11.30 -30.48 -2.36
CA LEU A 133 12.29 -31.16 -3.22
C LEU A 133 11.60 -32.16 -4.16
N GLU A 134 10.61 -32.91 -3.67
CA GLU A 134 9.77 -33.80 -4.49
C GLU A 134 8.97 -33.02 -5.55
N GLY A 135 8.57 -31.78 -5.24
CA GLY A 135 7.90 -30.87 -6.18
C GLY A 135 8.79 -30.30 -7.29
N GLY A 136 10.05 -30.73 -7.39
CA GLY A 136 10.95 -30.35 -8.48
C GLY A 136 11.48 -28.92 -8.39
N ILE A 137 11.58 -28.35 -7.18
CA ILE A 137 12.19 -27.03 -7.00
C ILE A 137 13.68 -27.10 -7.35
N GLY A 138 14.12 -26.22 -8.24
CA GLY A 138 15.50 -26.19 -8.70
C GLY A 138 16.49 -25.74 -7.61
N ASP A 139 17.72 -26.26 -7.69
CA ASP A 139 18.85 -25.84 -6.84
C ASP A 139 19.05 -24.33 -6.79
N ARG A 140 18.78 -23.65 -7.92
CA ARG A 140 18.97 -22.21 -8.05
C ARG A 140 18.00 -21.45 -7.15
N GLU A 141 16.74 -21.87 -7.09
CA GLU A 141 15.71 -21.29 -6.24
C GLU A 141 16.05 -21.49 -4.76
N ILE A 142 16.51 -22.68 -4.37
CA ILE A 142 16.91 -22.97 -2.98
C ILE A 142 18.07 -22.08 -2.55
N ARG A 143 19.10 -21.95 -3.40
CA ARG A 143 20.24 -21.07 -3.09
C ARG A 143 19.85 -19.59 -3.05
N LEU A 144 18.90 -19.18 -3.89
CA LEU A 144 18.37 -17.82 -3.86
C LEU A 144 17.56 -17.55 -2.57
N ALA A 145 16.76 -18.51 -2.14
CA ALA A 145 16.02 -18.48 -0.89
C ALA A 145 16.94 -18.41 0.32
N ASP A 146 18.01 -19.21 0.31
CA ASP A 146 19.01 -19.17 1.37
C ASP A 146 19.71 -17.80 1.47
N ARG A 147 20.09 -17.21 0.32
CA ARG A 147 20.67 -15.86 0.29
C ARG A 147 19.69 -14.83 0.83
N TRP A 148 18.41 -14.98 0.52
CA TRP A 148 17.34 -14.13 1.04
C TRP A 148 17.15 -14.30 2.55
N LEU A 149 17.11 -15.53 3.07
CA LEU A 149 16.95 -15.80 4.50
C LEU A 149 18.11 -15.19 5.31
N ARG A 150 19.34 -15.27 4.81
CA ARG A 150 20.49 -14.59 5.42
C ARG A 150 20.36 -13.07 5.38
N HIS A 151 19.97 -12.51 4.23
CA HIS A 151 19.70 -11.07 4.09
C HIS A 151 18.60 -10.61 5.06
N ARG A 152 17.55 -11.40 5.22
CA ARG A 152 16.44 -11.14 6.14
C ARG A 152 16.89 -11.19 7.60
N ASN A 153 17.76 -12.14 7.97
CA ASN A 153 18.22 -12.31 9.35
C ASN A 153 19.15 -11.20 9.86
N GLN A 154 19.58 -10.29 8.98
CA GLN A 154 20.31 -9.08 9.37
C GLN A 154 19.42 -8.05 10.09
N VAL A 155 18.09 -8.21 10.03
CA VAL A 155 17.14 -7.29 10.65
C VAL A 155 16.09 -8.06 11.47
N THR A 156 15.67 -7.46 12.58
CA THR A 156 14.57 -8.00 13.40
C THR A 156 13.25 -7.91 12.62
N HIS A 157 12.99 -6.72 12.04
CA HIS A 157 11.81 -6.42 11.24
C HIS A 157 12.22 -6.13 9.80
N LEU A 158 11.68 -6.90 8.86
CA LEU A 158 11.91 -6.66 7.45
C LEU A 158 11.11 -5.42 7.02
N SER A 159 11.79 -4.42 6.43
CA SER A 159 11.15 -3.26 5.80
C SER A 159 11.22 -3.38 4.28
N LEU A 160 10.38 -2.62 3.55
CA LEU A 160 10.49 -2.60 2.09
C LEU A 160 11.85 -2.08 1.65
N ASP A 161 12.40 -1.06 2.30
CA ASP A 161 13.69 -0.49 1.91
C ASP A 161 14.83 -1.49 2.13
N HIS A 162 14.79 -2.28 3.22
CA HIS A 162 15.74 -3.40 3.40
C HIS A 162 15.57 -4.50 2.36
N ALA A 163 14.32 -4.86 2.02
CA ALA A 163 14.09 -5.82 0.93
C ALA A 163 14.58 -5.29 -0.43
N MET A 164 14.53 -3.96 -0.64
CA MET A 164 15.02 -3.30 -1.85
C MET A 164 16.54 -3.26 -1.95
N THR A 165 17.31 -3.49 -0.87
CA THR A 165 18.77 -3.65 -0.94
C THR A 165 19.20 -5.05 -1.38
N PHE A 166 18.30 -6.05 -1.35
CA PHE A 166 18.63 -7.41 -1.76
C PHE A 166 18.93 -7.51 -3.26
N HIS A 167 20.19 -7.74 -3.62
CA HIS A 167 20.60 -7.81 -5.03
C HIS A 167 20.10 -9.10 -5.70
N ALA A 168 19.07 -8.96 -6.54
CA ALA A 168 18.53 -10.03 -7.38
C ALA A 168 17.81 -9.43 -8.59
N ASP A 169 17.97 -10.06 -9.75
CA ASP A 169 17.25 -9.67 -10.96
C ASP A 169 15.72 -9.74 -10.74
N PRO A 170 14.92 -8.89 -11.41
CA PRO A 170 13.46 -8.89 -11.25
C PRO A 170 12.79 -10.25 -11.52
N GLY A 171 13.37 -11.07 -12.40
CA GLY A 171 12.91 -12.44 -12.66
C GLY A 171 13.16 -13.38 -11.48
N ASN A 172 14.35 -13.31 -10.90
CA ASN A 172 14.75 -14.11 -9.74
C ASN A 172 13.91 -13.77 -8.50
N LEU A 173 13.59 -12.49 -8.29
CA LEU A 173 12.69 -12.07 -7.20
C LEU A 173 11.28 -12.67 -7.30
N ARG A 174 10.78 -12.92 -8.52
CA ARG A 174 9.47 -13.57 -8.72
C ARG A 174 9.51 -15.02 -8.21
N GLY A 175 10.51 -15.78 -8.65
CA GLY A 175 10.70 -17.17 -8.24
C GLY A 175 10.90 -17.28 -6.73
N LEU A 176 11.73 -16.38 -6.17
CA LEU A 176 11.94 -16.29 -4.73
C LEU A 176 10.65 -16.02 -3.95
N ALA A 177 9.84 -15.04 -4.37
CA ALA A 177 8.58 -14.74 -3.69
C ALA A 177 7.61 -15.92 -3.74
N ALA A 178 7.54 -16.62 -4.88
CA ALA A 178 6.71 -17.83 -5.01
C ALA A 178 7.22 -18.95 -4.08
N PHE A 179 8.54 -19.19 -4.05
CA PHE A 179 9.15 -20.18 -3.17
C PHE A 179 8.88 -19.87 -1.69
N MET A 180 9.12 -18.63 -1.25
CA MET A 180 8.87 -18.22 0.14
C MET A 180 7.38 -18.34 0.52
N THR A 181 6.47 -18.10 -0.43
CA THR A 181 5.02 -18.32 -0.21
C THR A 181 4.71 -19.81 -0.06
N ALA A 182 5.38 -20.69 -0.79
CA ALA A 182 5.12 -22.13 -0.73
C ALA A 182 5.60 -22.76 0.58
N ILE A 183 6.74 -22.31 1.11
CA ILE A 183 7.31 -22.90 2.34
C ILE A 183 6.65 -22.36 3.61
N ASP A 184 6.14 -21.13 3.56
CA ASP A 184 5.57 -20.41 4.69
C ASP A 184 4.55 -19.37 4.19
N PRO A 185 3.35 -19.81 3.80
CA PRO A 185 2.34 -18.95 3.18
C PRO A 185 1.85 -17.83 4.12
N GLY A 186 1.92 -18.08 5.43
CA GLY A 186 1.57 -17.11 6.47
C GLY A 186 2.67 -16.10 6.78
N ASN A 187 3.89 -16.21 6.22
CA ASN A 187 4.95 -15.30 6.60
C ASN A 187 4.71 -13.85 6.10
N PRO A 188 4.68 -12.84 6.97
CA PRO A 188 4.54 -11.45 6.51
C PRO A 188 5.74 -10.98 5.67
N ASP A 189 6.92 -11.58 5.84
CA ASP A 189 8.13 -11.22 5.10
C ASP A 189 7.96 -11.49 3.59
N THR A 190 7.13 -12.49 3.24
CA THR A 190 6.76 -12.81 1.85
C THR A 190 5.99 -11.67 1.19
N LEU A 191 5.16 -10.94 1.94
CA LEU A 191 4.39 -9.79 1.42
C LEU A 191 5.32 -8.63 1.05
N ILE A 192 6.31 -8.37 1.89
CA ILE A 192 7.31 -7.32 1.68
C ILE A 192 8.17 -7.65 0.46
N LEU A 193 8.56 -8.91 0.30
CA LEU A 193 9.30 -9.36 -0.88
C LEU A 193 8.51 -9.18 -2.18
N GLN A 194 7.21 -9.50 -2.19
CA GLN A 194 6.32 -9.23 -3.33
C GLN A 194 6.19 -7.72 -3.60
N ALA A 195 6.19 -6.88 -2.57
CA ALA A 195 6.15 -5.43 -2.71
C ALA A 195 7.45 -4.88 -3.33
N ALA A 196 8.61 -5.39 -2.91
CA ALA A 196 9.92 -5.05 -3.49
C ALA A 196 9.97 -5.38 -4.98
N GLN A 197 9.47 -6.55 -5.37
CA GLN A 197 9.36 -6.96 -6.76
C GLN A 197 8.54 -5.95 -7.60
N ARG A 198 7.39 -5.50 -7.10
CA ARG A 198 6.52 -4.54 -7.79
C ARG A 198 7.16 -3.16 -7.89
N LYS A 199 7.76 -2.65 -6.80
CA LYS A 199 8.45 -1.35 -6.76
C LYS A 199 9.59 -1.31 -7.79
N ARG A 200 10.41 -2.36 -7.90
CA ARG A 200 11.46 -2.46 -8.94
C ARG A 200 10.87 -2.40 -10.36
N ARG A 201 9.74 -3.08 -10.60
CA ARG A 201 9.06 -3.05 -11.91
C ARG A 201 8.47 -1.67 -12.24
N SER A 202 7.93 -0.94 -11.26
CA SER A 202 7.38 0.39 -11.51
C SER A 202 8.47 1.44 -11.74
N THR A 203 9.58 1.38 -10.99
CA THR A 203 10.71 2.31 -11.18
C THR A 203 11.31 2.17 -12.57
N ALA A 204 11.40 0.94 -13.09
CA ALA A 204 11.84 0.69 -14.47
C ALA A 204 10.93 1.31 -15.54
N LYS A 205 9.68 1.68 -15.22
CA LYS A 205 8.69 2.23 -16.18
C LYS A 205 8.60 3.76 -16.24
N GLY A 206 9.35 4.50 -15.41
CA GLY A 206 9.52 5.96 -15.57
C GLY A 206 8.22 6.79 -15.62
N VAL A 207 7.19 6.46 -14.83
CA VAL A 207 5.87 7.10 -14.91
C VAL A 207 5.94 8.57 -14.46
N LYS A 208 5.71 9.52 -15.38
CA LYS A 208 5.57 10.96 -15.07
C LYS A 208 4.12 11.29 -14.66
N HIS A 209 3.94 11.93 -13.51
CA HIS A 209 2.62 12.41 -13.07
C HIS A 209 2.21 13.70 -13.80
N LYS A 210 1.00 13.74 -14.38
CA LYS A 210 0.42 14.95 -14.99
C LYS A 210 -0.03 15.96 -13.90
N PRO A 211 0.06 17.28 -14.16
CA PRO A 211 -0.39 18.30 -13.21
C PRO A 211 -1.93 18.28 -13.02
N ALA A 212 -2.41 18.72 -11.85
CA ALA A 212 -3.82 18.62 -11.47
C ALA A 212 -4.80 19.38 -12.37
N TYR A 213 -4.38 20.50 -12.94
CA TYR A 213 -5.18 21.30 -13.87
C TYR A 213 -5.25 20.70 -15.28
N GLY A 214 -4.44 19.68 -15.58
CA GLY A 214 -4.39 19.02 -16.89
C GLY A 214 -3.64 19.84 -17.94
N GLU A 215 -3.93 19.57 -19.21
CA GLU A 215 -3.45 20.35 -20.35
C GLU A 215 -4.44 21.49 -20.62
N LEU A 216 -3.94 22.73 -20.64
CA LEU A 216 -4.69 23.96 -20.89
C LEU A 216 -3.87 24.83 -21.84
N PRO A 217 -4.50 25.60 -22.75
CA PRO A 217 -3.81 26.58 -23.58
C PRO A 217 -3.47 27.84 -22.76
N GLU A 218 -2.59 28.68 -23.28
CA GLU A 218 -2.44 30.05 -22.76
C GLU A 218 -3.66 30.91 -23.15
N PRO A 219 -4.05 31.91 -22.34
CA PRO A 219 -3.42 32.32 -21.07
C PRO A 219 -3.83 31.48 -19.84
N PHE A 220 -4.77 30.54 -19.98
CA PHE A 220 -5.30 29.79 -18.83
C PHE A 220 -4.26 28.94 -18.10
N LEU A 221 -3.27 28.41 -18.82
CA LEU A 221 -2.19 27.61 -18.25
C LEU A 221 -1.34 28.40 -17.25
N SER A 222 -0.83 29.57 -17.66
CA SER A 222 -0.03 30.44 -16.79
C SER A 222 -0.84 30.90 -15.57
N GLN A 223 -2.10 31.28 -15.76
CA GLN A 223 -3.00 31.69 -14.67
C GLN A 223 -3.27 30.54 -13.69
N MET A 224 -3.55 29.33 -14.18
CA MET A 224 -3.75 28.15 -13.33
C MET A 224 -2.48 27.74 -12.59
N LYS A 225 -1.29 27.92 -13.20
CA LYS A 225 -0.01 27.72 -12.50
C LYS A 225 0.12 28.67 -11.31
N VAL A 226 -0.16 29.96 -11.49
CA VAL A 226 -0.14 30.96 -10.41
C VAL A 226 -1.12 30.58 -9.30
N ILE A 227 -2.38 30.27 -9.64
CA ILE A 227 -3.41 29.88 -8.66
C ILE A 227 -3.01 28.59 -7.90
N SER A 228 -2.41 27.62 -8.60
CA SER A 228 -2.04 26.32 -8.02
C SER A 228 -0.82 26.37 -7.09
N ARG A 229 0.05 27.38 -7.24
CA ARG A 229 1.27 27.54 -6.43
C ARG A 229 1.01 28.18 -5.06
N LYS A 230 -0.14 28.82 -4.86
CA LYS A 230 -0.45 29.50 -3.60
C LYS A 230 -0.61 28.47 -2.46
N PRO A 231 0.18 28.56 -1.36
CA PRO A 231 0.04 27.68 -0.20
C PRO A 231 -1.35 27.78 0.44
N LYS A 232 -1.85 26.69 1.05
CA LYS A 232 -3.20 26.66 1.64
C LYS A 232 -3.35 27.64 2.79
N GLU A 233 -2.30 27.83 3.58
CA GLU A 233 -2.19 28.74 4.71
C GLU A 233 -2.42 30.20 4.28
N LEU A 234 -2.09 30.52 3.03
CA LEU A 234 -2.30 31.83 2.40
C LEU A 234 -3.59 31.89 1.55
N GLY A 235 -4.53 30.97 1.77
CA GLY A 235 -5.79 30.87 1.01
C GLY A 235 -5.66 30.14 -0.34
N GLY A 236 -4.63 29.30 -0.49
CA GLY A 236 -4.48 28.38 -1.61
C GLY A 236 -5.61 27.36 -1.73
N LEU A 237 -5.87 26.89 -2.96
CA LEU A 237 -6.94 25.93 -3.23
C LEU A 237 -6.44 24.49 -3.07
N SER A 238 -7.34 23.58 -2.72
CA SER A 238 -7.04 22.16 -2.75
C SER A 238 -6.81 21.66 -4.19
N THR A 239 -5.96 20.64 -4.35
CA THR A 239 -5.71 19.99 -5.65
C THR A 239 -7.00 19.54 -6.34
N ALA A 240 -8.00 19.10 -5.56
CA ALA A 240 -9.31 18.74 -6.08
C ALA A 240 -10.06 19.94 -6.69
N ARG A 241 -10.04 21.11 -6.02
CA ARG A 241 -10.63 22.34 -6.58
C ARG A 241 -9.90 22.78 -7.84
N ILE A 242 -8.56 22.78 -7.85
CA ILE A 242 -7.74 23.10 -9.03
C ILE A 242 -8.11 22.19 -10.22
N LYS A 243 -8.30 20.89 -9.98
CA LYS A 243 -8.70 19.94 -11.01
C LYS A 243 -10.07 20.28 -11.61
N VAL A 244 -11.07 20.59 -10.77
CA VAL A 244 -12.42 20.93 -11.25
C VAL A 244 -12.45 22.28 -11.95
N MET A 245 -11.69 23.28 -11.50
CA MET A 245 -11.49 24.54 -12.22
C MET A 245 -10.90 24.29 -13.62
N GLY A 246 -9.87 23.45 -13.74
CA GLY A 246 -9.33 23.07 -15.04
C GLY A 246 -10.37 22.36 -15.94
N CYS A 247 -11.27 21.57 -15.37
CA CYS A 247 -12.39 21.00 -16.12
C CYS A 247 -13.39 22.07 -16.59
N ALA A 248 -13.72 23.05 -15.75
CA ALA A 248 -14.61 24.15 -16.13
C ALA A 248 -14.01 24.99 -17.26
N ILE A 249 -12.71 25.31 -17.20
CA ILE A 249 -11.99 26.01 -18.27
C ILE A 249 -12.02 25.22 -19.59
N ARG A 250 -11.78 23.90 -19.56
CA ARG A 250 -11.88 23.08 -20.78
C ARG A 250 -13.28 23.08 -21.39
N ARG A 251 -14.32 23.10 -20.55
CA ARG A 251 -15.71 23.23 -21.00
C ARG A 251 -15.99 24.59 -21.61
N LEU A 252 -15.50 25.68 -21.00
CA LEU A 252 -15.53 27.03 -21.58
C LEU A 252 -14.89 27.07 -22.97
N ILE A 253 -13.68 26.51 -23.12
CA ILE A 253 -12.97 26.47 -24.41
C ILE A 253 -13.78 25.71 -25.46
N ARG A 254 -14.42 24.60 -25.07
CA ARG A 254 -15.31 23.84 -25.96
C ARG A 254 -16.52 24.68 -26.40
N ALA A 255 -17.19 25.34 -25.45
CA ALA A 255 -18.35 26.18 -25.70
C ALA A 255 -18.02 27.37 -26.62
N ALA A 256 -16.88 28.02 -26.38
CA ALA A 256 -16.36 29.09 -27.23
C ALA A 256 -16.12 28.59 -28.66
N LYS A 257 -15.42 27.44 -28.81
CA LYS A 257 -15.14 26.85 -30.12
C LYS A 257 -16.41 26.49 -30.88
N GLN A 258 -17.42 25.93 -30.21
CA GLN A 258 -18.69 25.55 -30.84
C GLN A 258 -19.47 26.76 -31.39
N ARG A 259 -19.27 27.95 -30.82
CA ARG A 259 -19.87 29.21 -31.29
C ARG A 259 -18.94 30.07 -32.16
N GLY A 260 -17.78 29.55 -32.55
CA GLY A 260 -16.80 30.31 -33.33
C GLY A 260 -16.16 31.48 -32.56
N LEU A 261 -16.25 31.48 -31.23
CA LEU A 261 -15.65 32.49 -30.36
C LEU A 261 -14.18 32.16 -30.06
N LYS A 262 -13.38 33.19 -29.79
CA LYS A 262 -11.99 33.02 -29.36
C LYS A 262 -11.96 32.33 -27.99
N PRO A 263 -11.02 31.39 -27.73
CA PRO A 263 -10.94 30.65 -26.46
C PRO A 263 -10.34 31.52 -25.34
N GLU A 264 -11.04 32.58 -24.98
CA GLU A 264 -10.72 33.52 -23.90
C GLU A 264 -11.91 33.58 -22.93
N LEU A 265 -11.69 34.06 -21.71
CA LEU A 265 -12.77 34.29 -20.76
C LEU A 265 -13.24 35.75 -20.90
N THR A 266 -14.34 35.91 -21.64
CA THR A 266 -15.08 37.16 -21.87
C THR A 266 -16.52 36.97 -21.40
N MET A 267 -17.34 38.04 -21.40
CA MET A 267 -18.77 37.89 -21.09
C MET A 267 -19.47 36.97 -22.09
N GLU A 268 -19.21 37.14 -23.40
CA GLU A 268 -19.77 36.30 -24.46
C GLU A 268 -19.45 34.82 -24.27
N THR A 269 -18.20 34.47 -23.94
CA THR A 269 -17.83 33.07 -23.73
C THR A 269 -18.35 32.51 -22.41
N ALA A 270 -18.53 33.35 -21.38
CA ALA A 270 -19.16 32.96 -20.12
C ALA A 270 -20.65 32.64 -20.29
N THR A 271 -21.39 33.48 -21.04
CA THR A 271 -22.80 33.22 -21.40
C THR A 271 -22.91 31.94 -22.23
N ALA A 272 -22.09 31.80 -23.27
CA ALA A 272 -22.03 30.59 -24.09
C ALA A 272 -21.76 29.32 -23.26
N PHE A 273 -20.86 29.42 -22.29
CA PHE A 273 -20.55 28.33 -21.38
C PHE A 273 -21.75 27.97 -20.48
N ALA A 274 -22.46 28.96 -19.93
CA ALA A 274 -23.64 28.73 -19.11
C ALA A 274 -24.76 28.04 -19.90
N GLU A 275 -25.04 28.52 -21.11
CA GLU A 275 -26.02 27.90 -22.03
C GLU A 275 -25.65 26.45 -22.38
N ASP A 276 -24.37 26.18 -22.65
CA ASP A 276 -23.88 24.83 -22.91
C ASP A 276 -24.03 23.90 -21.71
N LEU A 277 -23.89 24.42 -20.48
CA LEU A 277 -24.08 23.60 -19.28
C LEU A 277 -25.54 23.20 -19.07
N VAL A 278 -26.48 24.05 -19.48
CA VAL A 278 -27.93 23.81 -19.38
C VAL A 278 -28.41 22.90 -20.51
N SER A 279 -27.84 23.03 -21.70
CA SER A 279 -28.18 22.19 -22.86
C SER A 279 -27.47 20.83 -22.89
N ASP A 280 -26.33 20.69 -22.21
CA ASP A 280 -25.67 19.40 -21.99
C ASP A 280 -26.56 18.48 -21.12
N ASP A 281 -26.38 17.15 -21.26
CA ASP A 281 -26.92 16.13 -20.34
C ASP A 281 -26.17 16.14 -18.98
N LEU A 282 -26.16 17.29 -18.33
CA LEU A 282 -25.61 17.50 -17.00
C LEU A 282 -26.74 17.68 -16.00
N LYS A 283 -26.58 17.08 -14.83
CA LYS A 283 -27.47 17.41 -13.70
C LYS A 283 -27.34 18.89 -13.36
N THR A 284 -28.46 19.56 -13.12
CA THR A 284 -28.55 20.99 -12.79
C THR A 284 -27.58 21.40 -11.68
N ILE A 285 -27.45 20.60 -10.63
CA ILE A 285 -26.49 20.87 -9.53
C ILE A 285 -25.01 20.82 -9.97
N SER A 286 -24.68 20.01 -10.98
CA SER A 286 -23.32 19.92 -11.54
C SER A 286 -23.02 21.10 -12.44
N ALA A 287 -24.01 21.55 -13.24
CA ALA A 287 -23.93 22.79 -14.00
C ALA A 287 -23.68 23.99 -13.06
N ALA A 288 -24.48 24.11 -11.99
CA ALA A 288 -24.28 25.12 -10.96
C ALA A 288 -22.85 25.09 -10.39
N GLY A 289 -22.31 23.91 -10.07
CA GLY A 289 -20.95 23.77 -9.58
C GLY A 289 -19.89 24.23 -10.59
N HIS A 290 -20.07 23.95 -11.88
CA HIS A 290 -19.16 24.41 -12.93
C HIS A 290 -19.14 25.95 -13.05
N CYS A 291 -20.30 26.60 -12.97
CA CYS A 291 -20.39 28.08 -12.93
C CYS A 291 -19.65 28.66 -11.71
N GLU A 292 -19.85 28.09 -10.52
CA GLU A 292 -19.12 28.50 -9.30
C GLU A 292 -17.60 28.40 -9.48
N PHE A 293 -17.09 27.29 -10.02
CA PHE A 293 -15.65 27.12 -10.21
C PHE A 293 -15.05 28.06 -11.25
N LEU A 294 -15.79 28.35 -12.32
CA LEU A 294 -15.33 29.30 -13.34
C LEU A 294 -15.38 30.74 -12.82
N GLY A 295 -16.43 31.12 -12.07
CA GLY A 295 -16.51 32.44 -11.42
C GLY A 295 -15.38 32.66 -10.41
N TYR A 296 -15.05 31.64 -9.60
CA TYR A 296 -13.89 31.71 -8.73
C TYR A 296 -12.55 31.78 -9.47
N PHE A 297 -12.45 31.12 -10.63
CA PHE A 297 -11.28 31.26 -11.49
C PHE A 297 -11.16 32.71 -12.00
N ALA A 298 -12.23 33.27 -12.56
CA ALA A 298 -12.29 34.63 -13.08
C ALA A 298 -11.77 35.64 -12.03
N LYS A 299 -12.36 35.58 -10.83
CA LYS A 299 -11.98 36.44 -9.70
C LYS A 299 -10.51 36.30 -9.30
N ARG A 300 -9.96 35.09 -9.29
CA ARG A 300 -8.56 34.85 -8.87
C ARG A 300 -7.52 35.15 -9.95
N ALA A 301 -7.90 35.04 -11.21
CA ALA A 301 -7.04 35.34 -12.34
C ALA A 301 -7.07 36.83 -12.74
N GLY A 302 -7.89 37.65 -12.07
CA GLY A 302 -7.94 39.11 -12.27
C GLY A 302 -8.78 39.54 -13.47
N TYR A 303 -9.77 38.73 -13.86
CA TYR A 303 -10.75 39.13 -14.87
C TYR A 303 -11.71 40.20 -14.33
N PRO A 304 -12.39 40.98 -15.21
CA PRO A 304 -13.43 41.92 -14.81
C PRO A 304 -14.46 41.29 -13.85
N ALA A 305 -14.86 42.04 -12.83
CA ALA A 305 -15.72 41.55 -11.75
C ALA A 305 -17.08 41.05 -12.28
N GLU A 306 -17.65 41.76 -13.24
CA GLU A 306 -18.90 41.44 -13.93
C GLU A 306 -18.95 40.00 -14.46
N ILE A 307 -17.88 39.47 -15.04
CA ILE A 307 -17.84 38.09 -15.56
C ILE A 307 -17.97 37.08 -14.41
N GLY A 308 -17.28 37.35 -13.30
CA GLY A 308 -17.35 36.49 -12.12
C GLY A 308 -18.70 36.54 -11.43
N GLU A 309 -19.34 37.72 -11.39
CA GLU A 309 -20.66 37.95 -10.80
C GLU A 309 -21.75 37.25 -11.60
N GLU A 310 -21.76 37.40 -12.93
CA GLU A 310 -22.71 36.73 -13.83
C GLU A 310 -22.68 35.19 -13.68
N LEU A 311 -21.48 34.61 -13.63
CA LEU A 311 -21.31 33.17 -13.41
C LEU A 311 -21.83 32.72 -12.03
N LEU A 312 -21.69 33.57 -11.01
CA LEU A 312 -22.19 33.27 -9.67
C LEU A 312 -23.72 33.45 -9.56
N GLU A 313 -24.29 34.43 -10.25
CA GLU A 313 -25.75 34.59 -10.36
C GLU A 313 -26.38 33.37 -11.03
N THR A 314 -25.82 32.95 -12.17
CA THR A 314 -26.21 31.71 -12.85
C THR A 314 -26.09 30.49 -11.93
N HIS A 315 -25.02 30.39 -11.13
CA HIS A 315 -24.87 29.33 -10.12
C HIS A 315 -26.04 29.31 -9.13
N TRP A 316 -26.44 30.47 -8.59
CA TRP A 316 -27.50 30.55 -7.60
C TRP A 316 -28.87 30.21 -8.18
N SER A 317 -29.15 30.63 -9.41
CA SER A 317 -30.36 30.27 -10.14
C SER A 317 -30.47 28.76 -10.33
N LEU A 318 -29.46 28.13 -10.94
CA LEU A 318 -29.41 26.67 -11.16
C LEU A 318 -29.47 25.88 -9.85
N LYS A 319 -28.87 26.40 -8.78
CA LYS A 319 -28.91 25.76 -7.46
C LYS A 319 -30.28 25.85 -6.81
N ALA A 320 -31.04 26.93 -7.05
CA ALA A 320 -32.42 27.06 -6.59
C ALA A 320 -33.32 26.06 -7.34
N GLU A 321 -33.16 25.95 -8.65
CA GLU A 321 -33.86 24.95 -9.47
C GLU A 321 -33.55 23.53 -9.02
N ALA A 322 -32.27 23.18 -8.83
CA ALA A 322 -31.85 21.84 -8.39
C ALA A 322 -32.36 21.42 -6.99
N ARG A 323 -33.00 22.31 -6.23
CA ARG A 323 -33.64 21.94 -4.95
C ARG A 323 -34.98 21.25 -5.13
N THR A 324 -35.64 21.42 -6.27
CA THR A 324 -36.92 20.73 -6.58
C THR A 324 -36.68 19.27 -6.96
N ASP A 325 -35.48 18.95 -7.45
CA ASP A 325 -35.08 17.59 -7.78
C ASP A 325 -34.92 16.71 -6.53
N LEU A 326 -35.43 15.48 -6.62
CA LEU A 326 -35.11 14.44 -5.65
C LEU A 326 -33.61 14.16 -5.65
N LYS A 327 -33.00 14.10 -4.46
CA LYS A 327 -31.56 13.87 -4.38
C LYS A 327 -31.25 12.47 -4.86
N HIS A 328 -30.14 12.30 -5.59
CA HIS A 328 -29.77 11.00 -6.13
C HIS A 328 -29.70 9.87 -5.09
N LYS A 329 -29.28 10.19 -3.86
CA LYS A 329 -29.23 9.22 -2.77
C LYS A 329 -30.61 8.82 -2.24
N GLU A 330 -31.60 9.71 -2.31
CA GLU A 330 -32.99 9.44 -1.93
C GLU A 330 -33.61 8.48 -2.96
N ILE A 331 -33.47 8.80 -4.25
CA ILE A 331 -33.86 7.91 -5.35
C ILE A 331 -33.19 6.54 -5.21
N LYS A 332 -31.90 6.53 -4.87
CA LYS A 332 -31.13 5.30 -4.75
C LYS A 332 -31.55 4.44 -3.56
N LEU A 333 -31.83 5.05 -2.41
CA LEU A 333 -32.39 4.35 -1.23
C LEU A 333 -33.79 3.81 -1.52
N ALA A 334 -34.62 4.53 -2.27
CA ALA A 334 -35.92 4.04 -2.67
C ALA A 334 -35.83 2.81 -3.60
N LYS A 335 -34.85 2.79 -4.52
CA LYS A 335 -34.63 1.67 -5.45
C LYS A 335 -33.95 0.46 -4.81
N VAL A 336 -33.04 0.70 -3.88
CA VAL A 336 -32.30 -0.34 -3.15
C VAL A 336 -32.37 0.00 -1.66
N PRO A 337 -33.46 -0.37 -0.98
CA PRO A 337 -33.60 -0.14 0.45
C PRO A 337 -32.50 -0.87 1.23
N ILE A 338 -31.93 -0.20 2.22
CA ILE A 338 -30.92 -0.77 3.12
C ILE A 338 -30.95 0.00 4.44
N ASP A 339 -30.68 -0.67 5.55
CA ASP A 339 -30.47 -0.04 6.86
C ASP A 339 -29.07 -0.34 7.47
N LEU A 340 -28.86 0.07 8.72
CA LEU A 340 -27.58 -0.19 9.42
C LEU A 340 -27.38 -1.66 9.77
N VAL A 341 -28.46 -2.40 10.01
CA VAL A 341 -28.42 -3.84 10.32
C VAL A 341 -28.03 -4.62 9.07
N ASP A 342 -28.61 -4.29 7.92
CA ASP A 342 -28.25 -4.88 6.63
C ASP A 342 -26.77 -4.67 6.28
N LEU A 343 -26.24 -3.46 6.54
CA LEU A 343 -24.82 -3.17 6.36
C LEU A 343 -23.94 -4.00 7.29
N ALA A 344 -24.33 -4.14 8.57
CA ALA A 344 -23.59 -4.96 9.53
C ALA A 344 -23.61 -6.45 9.14
N LYS A 345 -24.76 -6.97 8.71
CA LYS A 345 -24.89 -8.34 8.17
C LYS A 345 -24.00 -8.53 6.95
N THR A 346 -24.03 -7.59 6.00
CA THR A 346 -23.17 -7.63 4.81
C THR A 346 -21.69 -7.68 5.19
N ALA A 347 -21.27 -6.91 6.20
CA ALA A 347 -19.89 -6.96 6.68
C ALA A 347 -19.52 -8.34 7.23
N SER A 348 -20.40 -8.93 8.05
CA SER A 348 -20.21 -10.27 8.63
C SER A 348 -20.11 -11.33 7.53
N GLU A 349 -21.06 -11.34 6.60
CA GLU A 349 -21.08 -12.29 5.49
C GLU A 349 -19.80 -12.20 4.65
N ILE A 350 -19.32 -10.99 4.35
CA ILE A 350 -18.06 -10.81 3.62
C ILE A 350 -16.87 -11.36 4.41
N LEU A 351 -16.82 -11.13 5.74
CA LEU A 351 -15.76 -11.64 6.59
C LEU A 351 -15.76 -13.18 6.62
N ASP A 352 -16.94 -13.78 6.81
CA ASP A 352 -17.11 -15.23 6.89
C ASP A 352 -16.76 -15.92 5.57
N GLN A 353 -17.04 -15.26 4.43
CA GLN A 353 -16.75 -15.80 3.09
C GLN A 353 -15.32 -15.55 2.62
N ALA A 354 -14.59 -14.61 3.23
CA ALA A 354 -13.25 -14.26 2.78
C ALA A 354 -12.26 -15.45 2.77
N PRO A 355 -12.15 -16.29 3.83
CA PRO A 355 -11.22 -17.44 3.83
C PRO A 355 -11.42 -18.41 2.66
N PHE A 356 -12.65 -18.52 2.15
CA PHE A 356 -13.02 -19.44 1.07
C PHE A 356 -12.74 -18.88 -0.34
N GLN A 357 -12.28 -17.64 -0.45
CA GLN A 357 -11.89 -17.05 -1.74
C GLN A 357 -10.61 -17.70 -2.26
N GLU A 358 -10.63 -18.28 -3.47
CA GLU A 358 -9.45 -18.88 -4.10
C GLU A 358 -8.38 -17.83 -4.48
N ASP A 359 -8.80 -16.67 -5.01
CA ASP A 359 -7.89 -15.59 -5.33
C ASP A 359 -7.55 -14.78 -4.06
N ILE A 360 -6.27 -14.83 -3.66
CA ILE A 360 -5.71 -14.07 -2.53
C ILE A 360 -6.00 -12.56 -2.60
N ARG A 361 -6.16 -11.99 -3.79
CA ARG A 361 -6.51 -10.57 -3.98
C ARG A 361 -7.96 -10.32 -3.60
N ASN A 362 -8.87 -11.22 -3.96
CA ASN A 362 -10.28 -11.14 -3.61
C ASN A 362 -10.46 -11.37 -2.11
N ARG A 363 -9.76 -12.37 -1.55
CA ARG A 363 -9.72 -12.62 -0.11
C ARG A 363 -9.34 -11.37 0.69
N ARG A 364 -8.21 -10.74 0.35
CA ARG A 364 -7.74 -9.51 1.02
C ARG A 364 -8.65 -8.31 0.80
N ARG A 365 -9.22 -8.18 -0.41
CA ARG A 365 -10.24 -7.17 -0.70
C ARG A 365 -11.43 -7.36 0.23
N ASP A 366 -11.88 -8.59 0.42
CA ASP A 366 -13.06 -8.92 1.23
C ASP A 366 -12.79 -8.67 2.72
N TYR A 367 -11.64 -9.08 3.28
CA TYR A 367 -11.24 -8.67 4.64
C TYR A 367 -11.22 -7.15 4.81
N THR A 368 -10.61 -6.42 3.87
CA THR A 368 -10.57 -4.96 3.89
C THR A 368 -11.97 -4.36 3.86
N LEU A 369 -12.85 -4.87 2.99
CA LEU A 369 -14.19 -4.36 2.78
C LEU A 369 -15.08 -4.63 3.99
N ALA A 370 -15.03 -5.84 4.55
CA ALA A 370 -15.76 -6.20 5.75
C ALA A 370 -15.39 -5.27 6.92
N GLY A 371 -14.09 -5.08 7.18
CA GLY A 371 -13.65 -4.16 8.23
C GLY A 371 -13.99 -2.70 7.96
N ALA A 372 -13.98 -2.26 6.70
CA ALA A 372 -14.37 -0.90 6.35
C ALA A 372 -15.87 -0.66 6.60
N ILE A 373 -16.73 -1.59 6.21
CA ILE A 373 -18.18 -1.49 6.42
C ILE A 373 -18.50 -1.56 7.91
N ALA A 374 -17.95 -2.55 8.63
CA ALA A 374 -18.15 -2.72 10.08
C ALA A 374 -17.73 -1.46 10.86
N LEU A 375 -16.52 -0.93 10.58
CA LEU A 375 -16.04 0.27 11.23
C LEU A 375 -16.93 1.48 10.91
N LEU A 376 -17.37 1.67 9.66
CA LEU A 376 -18.26 2.79 9.31
C LEU A 376 -19.60 2.74 10.02
N CYS A 377 -20.14 1.54 10.28
CA CYS A 377 -21.39 1.37 11.02
C CYS A 377 -21.28 1.89 12.47
N LYS A 378 -20.14 1.67 13.11
CA LYS A 378 -19.89 2.07 14.51
C LYS A 378 -19.24 3.44 14.64
N LEU A 379 -18.41 3.83 13.67
CA LEU A 379 -17.65 5.07 13.65
C LEU A 379 -17.81 5.76 12.28
N GLN A 380 -18.61 6.83 12.26
CA GLN A 380 -19.13 7.44 11.03
C GLN A 380 -18.13 8.39 10.36
N ILE A 381 -16.86 8.02 10.32
CA ILE A 381 -15.79 8.83 9.73
C ILE A 381 -15.94 8.92 8.22
N ARG A 382 -15.35 9.95 7.61
CA ARG A 382 -15.40 10.07 6.14
C ARG A 382 -14.51 9.01 5.53
N ALA A 383 -14.84 8.56 4.32
CA ALA A 383 -14.02 7.62 3.56
C ALA A 383 -12.54 8.05 3.44
N LYS A 384 -12.28 9.37 3.41
CA LYS A 384 -10.92 9.92 3.43
C LYS A 384 -10.20 9.61 4.75
N ASP A 385 -10.85 9.88 5.89
CA ASP A 385 -10.30 9.67 7.23
C ASP A 385 -10.07 8.19 7.50
N LEU A 386 -11.04 7.34 7.11
CA LEU A 386 -10.93 5.87 7.16
C LEU A 386 -9.68 5.38 6.40
N ARG A 387 -9.50 5.88 5.19
CA ARG A 387 -8.41 5.47 4.31
C ARG A 387 -7.04 5.95 4.82
N GLU A 388 -6.97 7.16 5.36
CA GLU A 388 -5.71 7.81 5.73
C GLU A 388 -5.28 7.51 7.17
N GLY A 389 -6.17 7.00 8.03
CA GLY A 389 -5.86 6.66 9.41
C GLY A 389 -4.87 5.51 9.52
N LYS A 390 -3.86 5.70 10.37
CA LYS A 390 -2.69 4.83 10.48
C LYS A 390 -2.71 3.97 11.74
N ILE A 391 -2.10 2.79 11.62
CA ILE A 391 -1.86 1.87 12.72
C ILE A 391 -0.82 2.46 13.68
N GLY A 392 -1.03 2.31 14.98
CA GLY A 392 -0.18 2.84 16.06
C GLY A 392 -0.23 4.36 16.20
N LYS A 393 -1.13 5.03 15.48
CA LYS A 393 -1.32 6.48 15.58
C LYS A 393 -2.79 6.84 15.69
N GLU A 394 -3.53 6.81 14.58
CA GLU A 394 -4.97 7.09 14.61
C GLU A 394 -5.79 5.87 15.03
N PHE A 395 -5.26 4.66 14.80
CA PHE A 395 -5.85 3.40 15.25
C PHE A 395 -4.79 2.57 15.95
N SER A 396 -5.07 2.10 17.16
CA SER A 396 -4.13 1.31 17.96
C SER A 396 -4.77 -0.01 18.39
N ARG A 397 -3.97 -1.07 18.47
CA ARG A 397 -4.38 -2.40 18.93
C ARG A 397 -3.54 -2.76 20.16
N ASP A 398 -4.20 -3.10 21.25
CA ASP A 398 -3.61 -3.64 22.49
C ASP A 398 -4.25 -4.99 22.83
N SER A 399 -3.91 -5.64 23.94
CA SER A 399 -4.43 -6.99 24.26
C SER A 399 -5.95 -7.08 24.33
N GLU A 400 -6.62 -6.00 24.74
CA GLU A 400 -8.05 -5.98 24.99
C GLU A 400 -8.87 -5.65 23.72
N GLY A 401 -8.24 -5.15 22.63
CA GLY A 401 -8.98 -4.68 21.43
C GLY A 401 -8.39 -3.44 20.76
N TRP A 402 -9.22 -2.76 19.95
CA TRP A 402 -8.81 -1.58 19.19
C TRP A 402 -9.25 -0.27 19.83
N SER A 403 -8.44 0.78 19.70
CA SER A 403 -8.77 2.15 20.08
C SER A 403 -8.54 3.11 18.90
N VAL A 404 -9.14 4.30 19.00
CA VAL A 404 -9.02 5.38 18.02
C VAL A 404 -8.51 6.64 18.69
N ASP A 405 -7.63 7.36 18.01
CA ASP A 405 -7.22 8.75 18.30
C ASP A 405 -7.10 9.53 16.99
N LEU A 406 -8.26 9.91 16.43
CA LEU A 406 -8.38 10.43 15.08
C LEU A 406 -8.81 11.89 15.07
N LYS A 407 -8.01 12.73 14.40
CA LYS A 407 -8.42 14.08 14.02
C LYS A 407 -9.04 14.09 12.62
N THR A 408 -10.33 14.37 12.53
CA THR A 408 -11.08 14.36 11.26
C THR A 408 -10.56 15.42 10.27
N SER A 409 -10.37 15.04 9.00
CA SER A 409 -9.68 15.89 8.02
C SER A 409 -10.51 17.07 7.49
N LYS A 410 -11.84 17.07 7.65
CA LYS A 410 -12.70 18.18 7.17
C LYS A 410 -12.92 19.25 8.23
N THR A 411 -13.16 18.86 9.49
CA THR A 411 -13.55 19.77 10.57
C THR A 411 -12.49 19.90 11.65
N GLY A 412 -11.51 19.00 11.70
CA GLY A 412 -10.48 18.99 12.75
C GLY A 412 -10.97 18.46 14.09
N THR A 413 -12.19 17.92 14.15
CA THR A 413 -12.78 17.31 15.35
C THR A 413 -12.00 16.06 15.74
N TYR A 414 -11.69 15.91 17.03
CA TYR A 414 -11.06 14.71 17.59
C TYR A 414 -12.10 13.66 17.93
N ILE A 415 -11.76 12.41 17.64
CA ILE A 415 -12.50 11.22 18.02
C ILE A 415 -11.49 10.32 18.73
N THR A 416 -11.68 10.14 20.04
CA THR A 416 -10.78 9.35 20.87
C THR A 416 -11.55 8.30 21.67
N GLY A 417 -10.89 7.18 21.98
CA GLY A 417 -11.41 6.19 22.92
C GLY A 417 -11.40 4.76 22.39
N ARG A 418 -12.05 3.88 23.15
CA ARG A 418 -12.14 2.45 22.86
C ARG A 418 -13.15 2.19 21.74
N LEU A 419 -12.77 1.36 20.77
CA LEU A 419 -13.71 0.86 19.77
C LEU A 419 -14.49 -0.32 20.36
N ALA A 420 -15.73 -0.49 19.93
CA ALA A 420 -16.58 -1.59 20.40
C ALA A 420 -15.94 -2.95 20.10
N ASP A 421 -15.97 -3.88 21.07
CA ASP A 421 -15.30 -5.19 20.99
C ASP A 421 -15.69 -6.01 19.76
N CYS A 422 -16.94 -5.87 19.32
CA CYS A 422 -17.45 -6.50 18.10
C CYS A 422 -16.69 -6.11 16.81
N LEU A 423 -15.91 -5.02 16.81
CA LEU A 423 -15.07 -4.61 15.68
C LEU A 423 -13.72 -5.32 15.64
N THR A 424 -13.24 -5.84 16.76
CA THR A 424 -11.93 -6.48 16.87
C THR A 424 -11.71 -7.58 15.82
N PRO A 425 -12.61 -8.59 15.63
CA PRO A 425 -12.40 -9.62 14.61
C PRO A 425 -12.29 -9.04 13.19
N PHE A 426 -13.06 -8.00 12.88
CA PHE A 426 -13.00 -7.35 11.57
C PHE A 426 -11.67 -6.61 11.36
N LEU A 427 -11.24 -5.82 12.35
CA LEU A 427 -10.02 -5.02 12.25
C LEU A 427 -8.76 -5.89 12.33
N ASP A 428 -8.79 -6.98 13.09
CA ASP A 428 -7.71 -7.98 13.11
C ASP A 428 -7.60 -8.68 11.75
N ALA A 429 -8.72 -9.01 11.09
CA ALA A 429 -8.69 -9.56 9.73
C ALA A 429 -8.11 -8.56 8.71
N VAL A 430 -8.42 -7.27 8.85
CA VAL A 430 -7.80 -6.18 8.05
C VAL A 430 -6.30 -6.04 8.35
N LEU A 431 -5.89 -6.26 9.59
CA LEU A 431 -4.49 -6.21 9.99
C LEU A 431 -3.70 -7.38 9.38
N LEU A 432 -4.20 -8.60 9.57
CA LEU A 432 -3.55 -9.87 9.25
C LEU A 432 -3.58 -10.20 7.76
N MET A 433 -4.62 -9.82 7.01
CA MET A 433 -4.70 -9.99 5.55
C MET A 433 -4.43 -11.43 5.08
N ASP A 434 -5.07 -12.41 5.75
CA ASP A 434 -4.90 -13.87 5.57
C ASP A 434 -3.67 -14.49 6.27
N THR A 435 -2.97 -13.71 7.09
CA THR A 435 -1.88 -14.25 7.92
C THR A 435 -2.42 -14.93 9.17
N ASP A 436 -1.74 -15.98 9.63
CA ASP A 436 -2.03 -16.67 10.88
C ASP A 436 -2.10 -15.68 12.07
N PRO A 437 -3.16 -15.73 12.90
CA PRO A 437 -3.30 -14.91 14.11
C PRO A 437 -2.12 -14.96 15.08
N ALA A 438 -1.31 -16.04 15.07
CA ALA A 438 -0.09 -16.14 15.86
C ALA A 438 0.92 -15.01 15.55
N TYR A 439 0.84 -14.40 14.37
CA TYR A 439 1.70 -13.28 13.96
C TYR A 439 1.07 -11.90 14.19
N LEU A 440 -0.06 -11.79 14.90
CA LEU A 440 -0.77 -10.52 15.09
C LEU A 440 0.15 -9.39 15.57
N TRP A 441 0.91 -9.61 16.63
CA TRP A 441 1.81 -8.57 17.18
C TRP A 441 2.97 -8.24 16.25
N LYS A 442 3.57 -9.26 15.62
CA LYS A 442 4.62 -9.06 14.63
C LYS A 442 4.13 -8.19 13.45
N ILE A 443 2.92 -8.46 12.94
CA ILE A 443 2.31 -7.70 11.85
C ILE A 443 1.93 -6.30 12.32
N TYR A 444 1.36 -6.17 13.51
CA TYR A 444 1.05 -4.87 14.11
C TYR A 444 2.29 -3.98 14.12
N ASP A 445 3.39 -4.46 14.72
CA ASP A 445 4.66 -3.73 14.82
C ASP A 445 5.22 -3.36 13.45
N GLN A 446 5.18 -4.30 12.49
CA GLN A 446 5.61 -4.04 11.11
C GLN A 446 4.76 -2.99 10.38
N ARG A 447 3.49 -2.86 10.76
CA ARG A 447 2.52 -1.97 10.10
C ARG A 447 2.31 -0.64 10.82
N VAL A 448 2.94 -0.42 11.99
CA VAL A 448 2.91 0.89 12.67
C VAL A 448 3.31 2.00 11.68
N GLY A 449 2.49 3.05 11.62
CA GLY A 449 2.67 4.19 10.71
C GLY A 449 2.13 3.99 9.29
N THR A 450 1.73 2.76 8.92
CA THR A 450 1.02 2.47 7.65
C THR A 450 -0.49 2.64 7.81
N ALA A 451 -1.23 2.79 6.69
CA ALA A 451 -2.68 2.90 6.76
C ALA A 451 -3.32 1.58 7.25
N LEU A 452 -4.37 1.67 8.06
CA LEU A 452 -5.12 0.50 8.54
C LEU A 452 -5.76 -0.24 7.34
N PHE A 453 -6.47 0.51 6.50
CA PHE A 453 -7.07 0.02 5.26
C PHE A 453 -6.09 0.24 4.10
N ALA A 454 -5.12 -0.66 4.01
CA ALA A 454 -4.03 -0.58 3.07
C ALA A 454 -3.94 -1.81 2.17
N ASN A 455 -3.32 -1.62 1.01
CA ASN A 455 -3.06 -2.71 0.09
C ASN A 455 -1.61 -3.22 0.27
N PRO A 456 -1.38 -4.47 0.71
CA PRO A 456 -0.03 -5.04 0.73
C PRO A 456 0.61 -5.06 -0.67
N ALA A 457 -0.22 -5.10 -1.72
CA ALA A 457 0.24 -5.00 -3.09
C ALA A 457 0.90 -3.65 -3.43
N ARG A 458 0.67 -2.63 -2.62
CA ARG A 458 1.13 -1.26 -2.86
C ARG A 458 1.93 -0.72 -1.67
N ASP A 459 2.75 -1.56 -1.05
CA ASP A 459 3.61 -1.13 0.07
C ASP A 459 2.79 -0.52 1.21
N TRP A 460 1.66 -1.16 1.52
CA TRP A 460 0.72 -0.71 2.54
C TRP A 460 0.25 0.75 2.36
N GLN A 461 0.31 1.25 1.12
CA GLN A 461 -0.36 2.49 0.77
C GLN A 461 -1.87 2.31 0.89
N CYS A 462 -2.51 3.38 1.33
CA CYS A 462 -3.96 3.45 1.41
C CYS A 462 -4.60 3.22 0.02
N TYR A 463 -5.79 2.63 0.02
CA TYR A 463 -6.51 2.36 -1.24
C TYR A 463 -6.89 3.63 -1.99
N GLU A 464 -7.09 3.55 -3.30
CA GLU A 464 -7.53 4.71 -4.08
C GLU A 464 -8.92 5.21 -3.66
N ARG A 465 -9.20 6.48 -3.95
CA ARG A 465 -10.46 7.15 -3.56
C ARG A 465 -11.70 6.36 -3.99
N GLU A 466 -11.69 5.84 -5.21
CA GLU A 466 -12.85 5.12 -5.76
C GLU A 466 -12.92 3.65 -5.33
N TRP A 467 -11.86 3.10 -4.69
CA TRP A 467 -11.84 1.70 -4.31
C TRP A 467 -12.98 1.36 -3.35
N LEU A 468 -13.10 2.09 -2.24
CA LEU A 468 -14.15 1.82 -1.25
C LEU A 468 -15.55 2.03 -1.84
N ARG A 469 -15.71 3.11 -2.62
CA ARG A 469 -16.98 3.42 -3.29
C ARG A 469 -17.40 2.26 -4.19
N ARG A 470 -16.51 1.80 -5.07
CA ARG A 470 -16.81 0.73 -6.04
C ARG A 470 -17.17 -0.57 -5.33
N ASN A 471 -16.30 -1.05 -4.45
CA ASN A 471 -16.50 -2.33 -3.78
C ASN A 471 -17.73 -2.32 -2.86
N MET A 472 -17.98 -1.22 -2.14
CA MET A 472 -19.18 -1.12 -1.31
C MET A 472 -20.45 -0.99 -2.15
N THR A 473 -20.42 -0.27 -3.28
CA THR A 473 -21.58 -0.15 -4.18
C THR A 473 -21.93 -1.48 -4.85
N GLU A 474 -20.92 -2.27 -5.20
CA GLU A 474 -21.11 -3.61 -5.75
C GLU A 474 -21.78 -4.57 -4.75
N ARG A 475 -21.44 -4.47 -3.45
CA ARG A 475 -21.99 -5.35 -2.41
C ARG A 475 -23.30 -4.88 -1.79
N THR A 476 -23.46 -3.58 -1.59
CA THR A 476 -24.59 -3.00 -0.83
C THR A 476 -25.54 -2.19 -1.72
N GLY A 477 -25.21 -2.02 -2.99
CA GLY A 477 -25.83 -1.01 -3.84
C GLY A 477 -25.36 0.41 -3.51
N HIS A 478 -24.72 0.69 -2.37
CA HIS A 478 -24.46 2.06 -1.90
C HIS A 478 -22.97 2.37 -1.63
N SER A 479 -22.64 3.66 -1.53
CA SER A 479 -21.28 4.10 -1.16
C SER A 479 -21.18 4.40 0.33
N ALA A 480 -19.97 4.44 0.89
CA ALA A 480 -19.70 4.72 2.32
C ALA A 480 -20.43 5.93 2.91
N HIS A 481 -20.75 6.92 2.09
CA HIS A 481 -21.48 8.10 2.55
C HIS A 481 -22.94 7.81 2.96
N ILE A 482 -23.49 6.66 2.58
CA ILE A 482 -24.86 6.25 2.92
C ILE A 482 -25.02 6.03 4.41
N VAL A 483 -23.99 5.48 5.07
CA VAL A 483 -24.02 5.12 6.50
C VAL A 483 -24.34 6.34 7.36
N ARG A 484 -23.78 7.49 6.97
CA ARG A 484 -24.05 8.77 7.64
C ARG A 484 -25.51 9.20 7.49
N THR A 485 -26.15 8.91 6.35
CA THR A 485 -27.59 9.17 6.16
C THR A 485 -28.43 8.20 7.00
N LEU A 486 -28.08 6.92 7.01
CA LEU A 486 -28.82 5.90 7.77
C LEU A 486 -28.78 6.16 9.29
N ILE A 487 -27.74 6.80 9.80
CA ILE A 487 -27.67 7.15 11.23
C ILE A 487 -28.56 8.32 11.60
N TYR A 488 -28.73 9.30 10.71
CA TYR A 488 -29.76 10.31 10.93
C TYR A 488 -31.16 9.69 10.91
N ASP A 489 -31.39 8.75 10.00
CA ASP A 489 -32.64 8.01 9.92
C ASP A 489 -32.87 7.17 11.20
N TYR A 490 -31.85 6.46 11.70
CA TYR A 490 -31.92 5.63 12.93
C TYR A 490 -32.14 6.46 14.19
N VAL A 491 -31.35 7.53 14.39
CA VAL A 491 -31.53 8.44 15.54
C VAL A 491 -32.92 9.09 15.52
N THR A 492 -33.51 9.30 14.35
CA THR A 492 -34.87 9.84 14.26
C THR A 492 -35.95 8.82 14.65
N LEU A 493 -35.66 7.52 14.54
CA LEU A 493 -36.59 6.46 14.96
C LEU A 493 -36.58 6.23 16.48
N ASP A 494 -35.50 6.64 17.16
CA ASP A 494 -35.34 6.50 18.60
C ASP A 494 -35.83 7.76 19.31
N ALA A 495 -36.89 7.63 20.11
CA ALA A 495 -37.50 8.76 20.80
C ALA A 495 -36.60 9.37 21.90
N GLU A 496 -35.59 8.63 22.36
CA GLU A 496 -34.67 9.07 23.41
C GLU A 496 -33.44 9.82 22.85
N LEU A 497 -33.21 9.74 21.53
CA LEU A 497 -32.04 10.33 20.91
C LEU A 497 -32.37 11.63 20.19
N ASP A 498 -31.67 12.72 20.55
CA ASP A 498 -31.84 14.00 19.87
C ASP A 498 -31.00 14.07 18.57
N ALA A 499 -31.35 15.00 17.69
CA ALA A 499 -30.61 15.19 16.45
C ALA A 499 -29.16 15.69 16.66
N LYS A 500 -28.81 16.20 17.85
CA LYS A 500 -27.43 16.58 18.20
C LYS A 500 -26.59 15.33 18.46
N VAL A 501 -27.18 14.23 18.94
CA VAL A 501 -26.52 12.91 19.00
C VAL A 501 -26.10 12.49 17.61
N ALA A 502 -27.02 12.49 16.63
CA ALA A 502 -26.67 12.18 15.24
C ALA A 502 -25.59 13.12 14.70
N GLN A 503 -25.68 14.42 14.99
CA GLN A 503 -24.71 15.43 14.58
C GLN A 503 -23.30 15.18 15.17
N ALA A 504 -23.23 14.80 16.44
CA ALA A 504 -21.99 14.46 17.14
C ALA A 504 -21.38 13.18 16.56
N LEU A 505 -22.17 12.12 16.42
CA LEU A 505 -21.74 10.84 15.86
C LEU A 505 -21.12 11.00 14.46
N VAL A 506 -21.74 11.80 13.59
CA VAL A 506 -21.23 12.03 12.24
C VAL A 506 -20.17 13.15 12.17
N GLY A 507 -19.89 13.89 13.24
CA GLY A 507 -18.94 15.00 13.24
C GLY A 507 -19.32 16.15 12.30
N HIS A 508 -20.57 16.63 12.39
CA HIS A 508 -21.04 17.80 11.66
C HIS A 508 -20.91 19.08 12.52
N ALA A 509 -20.23 20.10 12.00
CA ALA A 509 -20.03 21.37 12.72
C ALA A 509 -21.27 22.29 12.72
N HIS A 510 -22.17 22.15 11.73
CA HIS A 510 -23.31 23.04 11.56
C HIS A 510 -24.62 22.28 11.37
N ALA A 511 -25.71 22.82 11.95
CA ALA A 511 -27.05 22.27 11.85
C ALA A 511 -27.57 22.19 10.41
N THR A 512 -27.13 23.07 9.51
CA THR A 512 -27.50 23.04 8.08
C THR A 512 -27.04 21.78 7.36
N SER A 513 -25.99 21.10 7.88
CA SER A 513 -25.58 19.81 7.34
C SER A 513 -26.61 18.71 7.61
N LYS A 514 -27.44 18.82 8.66
CA LYS A 514 -28.48 17.84 9.04
C LYS A 514 -29.51 17.61 7.94
N GLN A 515 -30.08 18.70 7.40
CA GLN A 515 -31.10 18.67 6.34
C GLN A 515 -30.64 17.94 5.07
N PHE A 516 -29.33 17.89 4.83
CA PHE A 516 -28.81 17.15 3.70
C PHE A 516 -28.92 15.64 3.90
N TYR A 517 -28.80 15.11 5.13
CA TYR A 517 -28.66 13.67 5.42
C TYR A 517 -29.95 12.97 5.84
N GLU A 518 -30.94 13.74 6.26
CA GLU A 518 -32.29 13.29 6.59
C GLU A 518 -33.04 12.96 5.32
N VAL A 519 -33.12 11.66 4.99
CA VAL A 519 -33.82 11.17 3.79
C VAL A 519 -35.19 10.63 4.19
N ASN A 520 -35.23 9.73 5.17
CA ASN A 520 -36.48 9.20 5.69
C ASN A 520 -36.88 9.84 7.03
N ALA A 521 -35.97 10.56 7.71
CA ALA A 521 -36.24 11.20 8.99
C ALA A 521 -37.54 12.05 8.99
N ASP A 522 -37.82 12.82 7.94
CA ASP A 522 -39.07 13.58 7.85
C ASP A 522 -40.30 12.64 7.69
N ARG A 523 -40.17 11.55 6.93
CA ARG A 523 -41.21 10.53 6.82
C ARG A 523 -41.45 9.84 8.17
N TYR A 524 -40.40 9.48 8.90
CA TYR A 524 -40.50 8.83 10.20
C TYR A 524 -41.10 9.74 11.26
N ARG A 525 -40.70 11.02 11.30
CA ARG A 525 -41.34 12.02 12.19
C ARG A 525 -42.82 12.18 11.88
N ARG A 526 -43.21 12.21 10.60
CA ARG A 526 -44.63 12.25 10.21
C ARG A 526 -45.39 10.98 10.62
N MET A 527 -44.82 9.80 10.41
CA MET A 527 -45.44 8.54 10.85
C MET A 527 -45.59 8.48 12.37
N ALA A 528 -44.56 8.84 13.13
CA ALA A 528 -44.62 8.91 14.59
C ALA A 528 -45.67 9.91 15.08
N ALA A 529 -45.75 11.10 14.46
CA ALA A 529 -46.78 12.09 14.77
C ALA A 529 -48.20 11.58 14.48
N LEU A 530 -48.41 10.90 13.35
CA LEU A 530 -49.71 10.28 13.01
C LEU A 530 -50.08 9.17 14.00
N MET A 531 -49.13 8.32 14.40
CA MET A 531 -49.37 7.29 15.42
C MET A 531 -49.69 7.91 16.79
N GLY A 532 -49.01 9.00 17.15
CA GLY A 532 -49.30 9.76 18.38
C GLY A 532 -50.70 10.39 18.36
N LEU A 533 -51.10 10.99 17.23
CA LEU A 533 -52.45 11.54 17.06
C LEU A 533 -53.52 10.44 17.16
N ALA A 534 -53.32 9.29 16.52
CA ALA A 534 -54.24 8.16 16.61
C ALA A 534 -54.33 7.59 18.05
N ALA A 535 -53.22 7.58 18.79
CA ALA A 535 -53.22 7.18 20.19
C ALA A 535 -53.96 8.17 21.10
N ILE A 536 -53.84 9.48 20.86
CA ILE A 536 -54.58 10.52 21.56
C ILE A 536 -56.07 10.41 21.25
N GLU A 537 -56.44 10.25 19.98
CA GLU A 537 -57.84 10.09 19.54
C GLU A 537 -58.50 8.88 20.19
N LYS A 538 -57.76 7.77 20.36
CA LYS A 538 -58.23 6.57 21.06
C LYS A 538 -58.30 6.73 22.59
N ALA A 539 -57.59 7.69 23.16
CA ALA A 539 -57.54 7.95 24.60
C ALA A 539 -58.53 9.03 25.06
N LEU A 540 -59.15 9.77 24.13
CA LEU A 540 -60.24 10.69 24.44
C LEU A 540 -61.50 9.88 24.77
N PRO A 541 -62.14 10.08 25.94
CA PRO A 541 -63.42 9.46 26.24
C PRO A 541 -64.46 9.98 25.24
N GLY A 542 -65.11 9.06 24.54
CA GLY A 542 -66.18 9.36 23.58
C GLY A 542 -67.42 9.96 24.20
#